data_AF-A0A485KJ38-F1
#
_entry.id   AF-A0A485KJ38-F1
#
_cell.length_a   1.000
_cell.length_b   1.000
_cell.length_c   1.000
_cell.angle_alpha   90.00
_cell.angle_beta   90.00
_cell.angle_gamma   90.00
#
_symmetry.space_group_name_H-M   'P 1'
#
loop_
_entity.id
_entity.type
_entity.pdbx_description
1 polymer ?
#
loop_
_entity_poly.entity_id
_entity_poly.type
_entity_poly.pdbx_seq_one_letter_code
_entity_poly.pdbx_strand_id
1 'polypeptide(L)'
;MSASLKRLAIVRQSSFPTCRFCIEGTAVRRCRRSLLSFASIQVVFQLKIAMGDRKDWEIQCTLRDFTELHRDLQKRVDDPIFQTSLETLVVPKQPLFHRRNTMVIKGMCVDLEYYLCNLLKLCQGYVQSPTSPKEAAAAVEAIMRAFLEAKATMALGRGYPLTIAQRPGASKGVTKVA
;
A
#
# COMPACT_ATOMS: atom_id res chain seq x y z
N MET A 1 23.69 -9.27 5.64
CA MET A 1 22.72 -9.92 4.72
C MET A 1 21.46 -10.49 5.40
N SER A 2 21.43 -10.72 6.73
CA SER A 2 20.26 -11.28 7.45
C SER A 2 18.98 -10.41 7.45
N ALA A 3 19.10 -9.08 7.40
CA ALA A 3 17.96 -8.16 7.51
C ALA A 3 17.00 -8.21 6.30
N SER A 4 17.52 -8.42 5.09
CA SER A 4 16.71 -8.48 3.86
C SER A 4 15.83 -9.73 3.81
N LEU A 5 16.35 -10.88 4.25
CA LEU A 5 15.61 -12.14 4.32
C LEU A 5 14.49 -12.09 5.37
N LYS A 6 14.76 -11.52 6.56
CA LYS A 6 13.72 -11.31 7.59
C LYS A 6 12.58 -10.41 7.10
N ARG A 7 12.87 -9.43 6.23
CA ARG A 7 11.90 -8.46 5.72
C ARG A 7 10.98 -9.04 4.65
N LEU A 8 11.51 -9.89 3.76
CA LEU A 8 10.68 -10.64 2.80
C LEU A 8 9.80 -11.69 3.50
N ALA A 9 10.31 -12.29 4.59
CA ALA A 9 9.53 -13.22 5.40
C ALA A 9 8.29 -12.57 6.04
N ILE A 10 8.37 -11.29 6.44
CA ILE A 10 7.22 -10.57 7.03
C ILE A 10 6.07 -10.42 6.01
N VAL A 11 6.39 -10.13 4.75
CA VAL A 11 5.37 -9.99 3.70
C VAL A 11 4.75 -11.35 3.36
N ARG A 12 5.56 -12.41 3.28
CA ARG A 12 5.06 -13.79 3.03
C ARG A 12 4.16 -14.33 4.12
N GLN A 13 4.39 -13.93 5.37
CA GLN A 13 3.55 -14.36 6.47
C GLN A 13 2.35 -13.43 6.68
N SER A 14 2.20 -12.34 5.91
CA SER A 14 1.18 -11.32 6.16
C SER A 14 -0.24 -11.88 6.17
N SER A 15 -0.98 -11.63 7.25
CA SER A 15 -2.40 -11.95 7.32
C SER A 15 -3.16 -10.86 6.56
N PHE A 16 -3.23 -11.04 5.23
CA PHE A 16 -4.00 -10.18 4.34
C PHE A 16 -5.40 -9.81 4.89
N PRO A 17 -6.16 -10.73 5.54
CA PRO A 17 -7.46 -10.44 6.14
C PRO A 17 -7.51 -9.31 7.18
N THR A 18 -6.40 -9.03 7.88
CA THR A 18 -6.38 -8.10 9.03
C THR A 18 -5.46 -6.91 8.81
N CYS A 19 -4.91 -6.75 7.61
CA CYS A 19 -4.04 -5.62 7.31
C CYS A 19 -4.83 -4.31 7.16
N ARG A 20 -4.17 -3.19 7.44
CA ARG A 20 -4.69 -1.83 7.28
C ARG A 20 -3.64 -0.97 6.62
N PHE A 21 -4.09 -0.04 5.78
CA PHE A 21 -3.25 0.91 5.07
C PHE A 21 -3.42 2.31 5.67
N CYS A 22 -2.31 3.03 5.81
CA CYS A 22 -2.30 4.43 6.22
C CYS A 22 -1.14 5.16 5.53
N ILE A 23 -1.34 6.40 5.12
CA ILE A 23 -0.28 7.22 4.55
C ILE A 23 0.39 8.00 5.68
N GLU A 24 1.64 7.67 6.01
CA GLU A 24 2.38 8.38 7.07
C GLU A 24 3.15 9.58 6.54
N GLY A 25 3.45 9.60 5.24
CA GLY A 25 4.29 10.66 4.68
C GLY A 25 4.24 10.74 3.16
N THR A 26 4.77 11.85 2.65
CA THR A 26 4.98 12.05 1.21
C THR A 26 6.34 12.65 0.92
N ALA A 27 6.88 12.31 -0.24
CA ALA A 27 8.11 12.89 -0.76
C ALA A 27 7.91 13.27 -2.23
N VAL A 28 8.40 14.45 -2.61
CA VAL A 28 8.37 14.92 -4.00
C VAL A 28 9.73 14.67 -4.64
N ARG A 29 9.76 13.82 -5.67
CA ARG A 29 10.99 13.48 -6.41
C ARG A 29 10.95 14.07 -7.81
N ARG A 30 12.10 14.54 -8.29
CA ARG A 30 12.29 14.89 -9.71
C ARG A 30 12.77 13.65 -10.46
N CYS A 31 12.03 13.18 -11.47
CA CYS A 31 12.54 12.14 -12.36
C CYS A 31 13.45 12.78 -13.41
N ARG A 32 14.72 12.37 -13.45
CA ARG A 32 15.74 12.84 -14.42
C ARG A 32 15.74 12.05 -15.75
N ARG A 33 14.66 11.31 -16.09
CA ARG A 33 14.67 10.31 -17.18
C ARG A 33 14.28 10.84 -18.58
N SER A 34 14.26 12.15 -18.83
CA SER A 34 13.89 12.68 -20.15
C SER A 34 14.92 13.70 -20.64
N LEU A 35 15.40 13.49 -21.87
CA LEU A 35 16.20 14.43 -22.67
C LEU A 35 15.40 15.70 -23.06
N LEU A 36 14.07 15.67 -22.96
CA LEU A 36 13.20 16.85 -23.08
C LEU A 36 12.93 17.41 -21.69
N SER A 37 13.26 18.69 -21.51
CA SER A 37 13.42 19.48 -20.27
C SER A 37 12.23 19.58 -19.31
N PHE A 38 11.18 18.78 -19.47
CA PHE A 38 10.09 18.69 -18.51
C PHE A 38 10.44 17.66 -17.45
N ALA A 39 11.22 18.06 -16.44
CA ALA A 39 11.48 17.25 -15.26
C ALA A 39 10.15 16.81 -14.62
N SER A 40 9.70 15.58 -14.91
CA SER A 40 8.42 15.09 -14.41
C SER A 40 8.52 14.91 -12.90
N ILE A 41 7.79 15.74 -12.17
CA ILE A 41 7.68 15.65 -10.71
C ILE A 41 6.82 14.44 -10.37
N GLN A 42 7.34 13.59 -9.49
CA GLN A 42 6.67 12.40 -8.98
C GLN A 42 6.45 12.54 -7.49
N VAL A 43 5.21 12.39 -7.04
CA VAL A 43 4.87 12.28 -5.63
C VAL A 43 4.98 10.82 -5.22
N VAL A 44 5.75 10.55 -4.18
CA VAL A 44 5.94 9.25 -3.56
C VAL A 44 5.25 9.28 -2.20
N PHE A 45 4.39 8.31 -1.95
CA PHE A 45 3.65 8.11 -0.71
C PHE A 45 4.37 7.05 0.12
N GLN A 46 4.57 7.35 1.41
CA GLN A 46 5.03 6.42 2.43
C GLN A 46 3.80 5.73 3.01
N LEU A 47 3.55 4.51 2.53
CA LEU A 47 2.40 3.72 2.94
C LEU A 47 2.81 2.81 4.08
N LYS A 48 2.26 3.04 5.27
CA LYS A 48 2.34 2.08 6.37
C LYS A 48 1.29 1.01 6.22
N ILE A 49 1.73 -0.22 6.45
CA ILE A 49 0.91 -1.40 6.47
C ILE A 49 0.94 -1.92 7.90
N ALA A 50 -0.19 -1.75 8.58
CA ALA A 50 -0.38 -2.26 9.93
C ALA A 50 -1.02 -3.63 9.89
N MET A 51 -0.50 -4.57 10.66
CA MET A 51 -1.07 -5.91 10.82
C MET A 51 -1.27 -6.18 12.30
N GLY A 52 -2.52 -6.42 12.73
CA GLY A 52 -2.95 -6.46 14.14
C GLY A 52 -1.89 -6.87 15.17
N ASP A 53 -1.45 -8.12 15.11
CA ASP A 53 -0.51 -8.73 16.07
C ASP A 53 0.95 -8.74 15.61
N ARG A 54 1.22 -8.16 14.45
CA ARG A 54 2.52 -8.24 13.78
C ARG A 54 3.16 -6.87 13.71
N LYS A 55 4.44 -6.88 13.36
CA LYS A 55 5.19 -5.64 13.23
C LYS A 55 4.74 -4.90 11.97
N ASP A 56 4.38 -3.64 12.13
CA ASP A 56 4.07 -2.75 11.01
C ASP A 56 5.31 -2.56 10.13
N TRP A 57 5.09 -2.35 8.84
CA TRP A 57 6.14 -1.98 7.90
C TRP A 57 5.65 -0.94 6.92
N GLU A 58 6.59 -0.26 6.29
CA GLU A 58 6.33 0.83 5.36
C GLU A 58 6.72 0.38 3.94
N ILE A 59 5.99 0.82 2.93
CA ILE A 59 6.41 0.73 1.53
C ILE A 59 6.30 2.10 0.86
N GLN A 60 7.09 2.31 -0.19
CA GLN A 60 7.00 3.51 -1.00
C GLN A 60 6.24 3.22 -2.29
N CYS A 61 5.16 3.98 -2.49
CA CYS A 61 4.29 3.84 -3.65
C CYS A 61 4.07 5.19 -4.33
N THR A 62 3.60 5.16 -5.56
CA THR A 62 3.20 6.32 -6.36
C THR A 62 1.77 6.11 -6.82
N LEU A 63 1.07 7.17 -7.26
CA LEU A 63 -0.28 7.01 -7.81
C LEU A 63 -0.32 5.99 -8.96
N ARG A 64 0.71 6.02 -9.82
CA ARG A 64 0.85 5.07 -10.92
C ARG A 64 0.85 3.62 -10.45
N ASP A 65 1.52 3.33 -9.34
CA ASP A 65 1.58 1.97 -8.80
C ASP A 65 0.18 1.46 -8.41
N PHE A 66 -0.67 2.33 -7.87
CA PHE A 66 -2.04 1.99 -7.51
C PHE A 66 -2.97 1.93 -8.72
N THR A 67 -2.75 2.75 -9.74
CA THR A 67 -3.44 2.62 -11.03
C THR A 67 -3.11 1.29 -11.71
N GLU A 68 -1.84 0.88 -11.66
CA GLU A 68 -1.40 -0.41 -12.20
C GLU A 68 -2.02 -1.57 -11.39
N LEU A 69 -2.03 -1.50 -10.06
CA LEU A 69 -2.71 -2.49 -9.20
C LEU A 69 -4.22 -2.60 -9.51
N HIS A 70 -4.92 -1.47 -9.63
CA HIS A 70 -6.35 -1.46 -9.97
C HIS A 70 -6.61 -2.16 -11.29
N ARG A 71 -5.83 -1.80 -12.31
CA ARG A 71 -5.93 -2.40 -13.65
C ARG A 71 -5.59 -3.90 -13.62
N ASP A 72 -4.62 -4.31 -12.83
CA ASP A 72 -4.24 -5.73 -12.72
C ASP A 72 -5.36 -6.54 -12.04
N LEU A 73 -6.03 -5.97 -11.03
CA LEU A 73 -7.23 -6.58 -10.43
C LEU A 73 -8.37 -6.69 -11.44
N GLN A 74 -8.67 -5.63 -12.20
CA GLN A 74 -9.70 -5.65 -13.24
C GLN A 74 -9.43 -6.70 -14.33
N LYS A 75 -8.17 -6.86 -14.74
CA LYS A 75 -7.80 -7.76 -15.85
C LYS A 75 -7.69 -9.22 -15.46
N ARG A 76 -7.31 -9.50 -14.22
CA ARG A 76 -6.87 -10.84 -13.80
C ARG A 76 -7.86 -11.55 -12.88
N VAL A 77 -8.84 -10.83 -12.33
CA VAL A 77 -9.91 -11.41 -11.51
C VAL A 77 -11.15 -11.54 -12.37
N ASP A 78 -11.44 -12.78 -12.77
CA ASP A 78 -12.58 -13.12 -13.61
C ASP A 78 -13.81 -13.42 -12.74
N ASP A 79 -14.38 -12.37 -12.15
CA ASP A 79 -15.65 -12.44 -11.43
C ASP A 79 -16.44 -11.14 -11.60
N PRO A 80 -17.66 -11.19 -12.17
CA PRO A 80 -18.44 -9.99 -12.48
C PRO A 80 -18.87 -9.22 -11.22
N ILE A 81 -19.11 -9.90 -10.10
CA ILE A 81 -19.53 -9.24 -8.84
C ILE A 81 -18.36 -8.42 -8.27
N PHE A 82 -17.17 -9.01 -8.25
CA PHE A 82 -15.95 -8.29 -7.87
C PHE A 82 -15.67 -7.11 -8.80
N GLN A 83 -15.75 -7.32 -10.12
CA GLN A 83 -15.50 -6.26 -11.11
C GLN A 83 -16.48 -5.09 -10.95
N THR A 84 -17.77 -5.36 -10.82
CA THR A 84 -18.79 -4.33 -10.58
C THR A 84 -18.48 -3.53 -9.32
N SER A 85 -18.09 -4.23 -8.25
CA SER A 85 -17.71 -3.58 -6.98
C SER A 85 -16.44 -2.74 -7.13
N LEU A 86 -15.45 -3.23 -7.87
CA LEU A 86 -14.19 -2.56 -8.14
C LEU A 86 -14.39 -1.28 -8.98
N GLU A 87 -15.31 -1.31 -9.95
CA GLU A 87 -15.65 -0.15 -10.80
C GLU A 87 -16.29 1.00 -10.02
N THR A 88 -16.94 0.72 -8.88
CA THR A 88 -17.45 1.79 -7.99
C THR A 88 -16.32 2.59 -7.33
N LEU A 89 -15.10 2.06 -7.29
CA LEU A 89 -13.95 2.72 -6.67
C LEU A 89 -13.30 3.71 -7.63
N VAL A 90 -13.32 4.98 -7.25
CA VAL A 90 -12.67 6.05 -8.02
C VAL A 90 -11.16 6.04 -7.77
N VAL A 91 -10.38 5.68 -8.78
CA VAL A 91 -8.91 5.75 -8.71
C VAL A 91 -8.47 7.23 -8.71
N PRO A 92 -7.66 7.66 -7.72
CA PRO A 92 -7.18 9.04 -7.65
C PRO A 92 -6.35 9.41 -8.89
N LYS A 93 -6.69 10.54 -9.51
CA LYS A 93 -6.02 11.01 -10.73
C LYS A 93 -4.83 11.90 -10.39
N GLN A 94 -3.79 11.84 -11.21
CA GLN A 94 -2.65 12.73 -11.05
C GLN A 94 -3.03 14.16 -11.47
N PRO A 95 -2.80 15.19 -10.64
CA PRO A 95 -3.13 16.56 -11.00
C PRO A 95 -2.28 17.03 -12.18
N LEU A 96 -2.89 17.76 -13.10
CA LEU A 96 -2.20 18.29 -14.29
C LEU A 96 -1.32 19.50 -13.95
N PHE A 97 -1.72 20.30 -12.96
CA PHE A 97 -1.02 21.50 -12.51
C PHE A 97 -0.66 21.43 -11.02
N HIS A 98 0.24 22.32 -10.57
CA HIS A 98 0.53 22.52 -9.13
C HIS A 98 1.02 21.28 -8.37
N ARG A 99 1.74 20.35 -9.02
CA ARG A 99 2.26 19.09 -8.42
C ARG A 99 3.25 19.27 -7.26
N ARG A 100 3.68 20.49 -6.96
CA ARG A 100 4.53 20.85 -5.80
C ARG A 100 3.76 21.57 -4.69
N ASN A 101 2.51 21.96 -4.96
CA ASN A 101 1.70 22.69 -3.99
C ASN A 101 1.31 21.74 -2.86
N THR A 102 1.65 22.11 -1.62
CA THR A 102 1.39 21.31 -0.43
C THR A 102 -0.10 20.99 -0.25
N MET A 103 -1.01 21.92 -0.58
CA MET A 103 -2.45 21.67 -0.48
C MET A 103 -2.91 20.62 -1.48
N VAL A 104 -2.37 20.66 -2.71
CA VAL A 104 -2.64 19.64 -3.74
C VAL A 104 -2.12 18.28 -3.28
N ILE A 105 -0.89 18.22 -2.75
CA ILE A 105 -0.31 16.97 -2.25
C ILE A 105 -1.12 16.42 -1.07
N LYS A 106 -1.57 17.27 -0.14
CA LYS A 106 -2.44 16.86 0.98
C LYS A 106 -3.77 16.31 0.48
N GLY A 107 -4.44 16.98 -0.46
CA GLY A 107 -5.66 16.47 -1.08
C GLY A 107 -5.46 15.10 -1.71
N MET A 108 -4.36 14.92 -2.47
CA MET A 108 -4.00 13.63 -3.04
C MET A 108 -3.79 12.53 -1.98
N CYS A 109 -3.24 12.87 -0.80
CA CYS A 109 -3.08 11.89 0.28
C CYS A 109 -4.45 11.43 0.80
N VAL A 110 -5.37 12.35 1.03
CA VAL A 110 -6.72 12.05 1.51
C VAL A 110 -7.47 11.17 0.51
N ASP A 111 -7.46 11.57 -0.78
CA ASP A 111 -8.12 10.81 -1.84
C ASP A 111 -7.53 9.40 -1.98
N LEU A 112 -6.20 9.31 -1.92
CA LEU A 112 -5.50 8.04 -2.01
C LEU A 112 -5.76 7.15 -0.80
N GLU A 113 -5.70 7.68 0.42
CA GLU A 113 -5.97 6.92 1.64
C GLU A 113 -7.41 6.39 1.66
N TYR A 114 -8.38 7.22 1.25
CA TYR A 114 -9.77 6.80 1.08
C TYR A 114 -9.91 5.65 0.06
N TYR A 115 -9.33 5.82 -1.13
CA TYR A 115 -9.32 4.78 -2.16
C TYR A 115 -8.69 3.48 -1.66
N LEU A 116 -7.53 3.55 -1.01
CA LEU A 116 -6.80 2.39 -0.50
C LEU A 116 -7.56 1.66 0.60
N CYS A 117 -8.22 2.39 1.50
CA CYS A 117 -9.06 1.79 2.52
C CYS A 117 -10.23 1.02 1.91
N ASN A 118 -10.90 1.59 0.90
CA ASN A 118 -12.03 0.94 0.26
C ASN A 118 -11.61 -0.25 -0.61
N LEU A 119 -10.51 -0.10 -1.36
CA LEU A 119 -9.92 -1.21 -2.13
C LEU A 119 -9.54 -2.36 -1.22
N LEU A 120 -8.89 -2.08 -0.10
CA LEU A 120 -8.47 -3.11 0.82
C LEU A 120 -9.66 -3.83 1.46
N LYS A 121 -10.67 -3.08 1.91
CA LYS A 121 -11.92 -3.65 2.43
C LYS A 121 -12.63 -4.52 1.41
N LEU A 122 -12.70 -4.07 0.15
CA LEU A 122 -13.28 -4.84 -0.95
C LEU A 122 -12.53 -6.17 -1.13
N CYS A 123 -11.21 -6.12 -1.28
CA CYS A 123 -10.41 -7.33 -1.47
C CYS A 123 -10.48 -8.27 -0.25
N GLN A 124 -10.45 -7.74 0.97
CA GLN A 124 -10.57 -8.54 2.19
C GLN A 124 -11.94 -9.19 2.33
N GLY A 125 -13.01 -8.42 2.12
CA GLY A 125 -14.38 -8.93 2.16
C GLY A 125 -14.61 -9.99 1.10
N TYR A 126 -14.06 -9.79 -0.10
CA TYR A 126 -14.15 -10.76 -1.18
C TYR A 126 -13.42 -12.07 -0.87
N VAL A 127 -12.19 -11.99 -0.33
CA VAL A 127 -11.39 -13.18 0.05
C VAL A 127 -11.99 -13.93 1.24
N GLN A 128 -12.65 -13.23 2.16
CA GLN A 128 -13.28 -13.84 3.34
C GLN A 128 -14.71 -14.33 3.08
N SER A 129 -15.34 -13.89 1.97
CA SER A 129 -16.71 -14.26 1.66
C SER A 129 -16.81 -15.76 1.36
N PRO A 130 -17.73 -16.51 2.00
CA PRO A 130 -17.95 -17.92 1.67
C PRO A 130 -18.61 -18.11 0.28
N THR A 131 -19.16 -17.04 -0.29
CA THR A 131 -19.85 -17.06 -1.59
C THR A 131 -18.95 -16.72 -2.77
N SER A 132 -17.73 -16.22 -2.54
CA SER A 132 -16.81 -15.90 -3.63
C SER A 132 -16.21 -17.17 -4.25
N PRO A 133 -16.04 -17.23 -5.58
CA PRO A 133 -15.31 -18.32 -6.21
C PRO A 133 -13.89 -18.42 -5.64
N LYS A 134 -13.51 -19.62 -5.17
CA LYS A 134 -12.21 -19.85 -4.50
C LYS A 134 -11.02 -19.42 -5.36
N GLU A 135 -11.11 -19.65 -6.67
CA GLU A 135 -10.06 -19.28 -7.63
C GLU A 135 -9.92 -17.76 -7.77
N ALA A 136 -11.04 -17.04 -7.89
CA ALA A 136 -11.05 -15.58 -7.96
C ALA A 136 -10.56 -14.95 -6.65
N ALA A 137 -10.99 -15.48 -5.50
CA ALA A 137 -10.52 -15.06 -4.18
C ALA A 137 -8.99 -15.27 -4.03
N ALA A 138 -8.48 -16.44 -4.44
CA ALA A 138 -7.05 -16.72 -4.45
C ALA A 138 -6.28 -15.76 -5.39
N ALA A 139 -6.85 -15.43 -6.56
CA ALA A 139 -6.26 -14.47 -7.48
C ALA A 139 -6.16 -13.06 -6.89
N VAL A 140 -7.25 -12.56 -6.27
CA VAL A 140 -7.27 -11.27 -5.56
C VAL A 140 -6.16 -11.21 -4.51
N GLU A 141 -6.10 -12.22 -3.64
CA GLU A 141 -5.08 -12.28 -2.60
C GLU A 141 -3.66 -12.36 -3.18
N ALA A 142 -3.44 -13.17 -4.22
CA ALA A 142 -2.14 -13.31 -4.87
C ALA A 142 -1.67 -12.00 -5.50
N ILE A 143 -2.57 -11.26 -6.18
CA ILE A 143 -2.25 -9.95 -6.79
C ILE A 143 -1.87 -8.94 -5.71
N MET A 144 -2.66 -8.85 -4.64
CA MET A 144 -2.40 -7.93 -3.53
C MET A 144 -1.08 -8.25 -2.84
N ARG A 145 -0.81 -9.53 -2.54
CA ARG A 145 0.47 -9.96 -1.95
C ARG A 145 1.65 -9.67 -2.87
N ALA A 146 1.54 -9.99 -4.16
CA ALA A 146 2.60 -9.73 -5.14
C ALA A 146 2.93 -8.23 -5.24
N PHE A 147 1.91 -7.36 -5.20
CA PHE A 147 2.11 -5.92 -5.16
C PHE A 147 2.90 -5.49 -3.92
N LEU A 148 2.50 -5.95 -2.72
CA LEU A 148 3.17 -5.61 -1.47
C LEU A 148 4.61 -6.14 -1.44
N GLU A 149 4.85 -7.36 -1.91
CA GLU A 149 6.18 -7.98 -2.01
C GLU A 149 7.11 -7.21 -2.97
N ALA A 150 6.59 -6.85 -4.15
CA ALA A 150 7.34 -6.07 -5.12
C ALA A 150 7.78 -4.72 -4.54
N LYS A 151 6.88 -4.02 -3.84
CA LYS A 151 7.19 -2.71 -3.23
C LYS A 151 8.11 -2.81 -2.02
N ALA A 152 7.96 -3.84 -1.19
CA ALA A 152 8.91 -4.12 -0.11
C ALA A 152 10.32 -4.41 -0.65
N THR A 153 10.43 -5.15 -1.75
CA THR A 153 11.72 -5.47 -2.40
C THR A 153 12.37 -4.22 -3.00
N MET A 154 11.60 -3.35 -3.65
CA MET A 154 12.12 -2.09 -4.20
C MET A 154 12.66 -1.15 -3.13
N ALA A 155 12.07 -1.14 -1.92
CA ALA A 155 12.58 -0.36 -0.80
C ALA A 155 13.96 -0.85 -0.34
N LEU A 156 14.21 -2.17 -0.39
CA LEU A 156 15.50 -2.79 -0.03
C LEU A 156 16.62 -2.50 -1.04
N GLY A 157 16.32 -2.56 -2.34
CA GLY A 157 17.31 -2.39 -3.41
C GLY A 157 17.85 -0.96 -3.58
N ARG A 158 17.17 0.05 -3.02
CA ARG A 158 17.56 1.47 -3.15
C ARG A 158 18.25 2.06 -1.91
N GLY A 159 18.65 1.23 -0.94
CA GLY A 159 19.37 1.70 0.25
C GLY A 159 18.53 2.56 1.20
N TYR A 160 17.19 2.55 1.07
CA TYR A 160 16.33 3.26 2.01
C TYR A 160 16.09 2.40 3.26
N PRO A 161 16.20 2.96 4.46
CA PRO A 161 15.78 2.25 5.66
C PRO A 161 14.26 2.05 5.58
N LEU A 162 13.83 0.79 5.41
CA LEU A 162 12.49 0.39 5.84
C LEU A 162 12.44 0.60 7.35
N THR A 163 11.80 1.68 7.78
CA THR A 163 11.59 1.95 9.20
C THR A 163 10.59 0.93 9.70
N ILE A 164 11.09 -0.12 10.33
CA ILE A 164 10.22 -1.10 10.96
C ILE A 164 9.77 -0.49 12.29
N ALA A 165 8.68 0.26 12.29
CA ALA A 165 8.14 0.90 13.47
C ALA A 165 7.92 -0.17 14.56
N GLN A 166 8.75 -0.15 15.61
CA GLN A 166 8.47 -0.91 16.81
C GLN A 166 7.34 -0.16 17.52
N ARG A 167 6.21 -0.84 17.77
CA ARG A 167 5.25 -0.34 18.76
C ARG A 167 6.03 -0.04 20.05
N PRO A 168 5.88 1.14 20.68
CA PRO A 168 6.32 1.31 22.05
C PRO A 168 5.53 0.29 22.88
N GLY A 169 6.25 -0.69 23.43
CA GLY A 169 5.67 -1.72 24.28
C GLY A 169 4.98 -1.08 25.46
N ALA A 170 3.76 -1.54 25.76
CA ALA A 170 3.07 -1.26 26.99
C ALA A 170 3.97 -1.66 28.17
N SER A 171 4.57 -0.66 28.82
CA SER A 171 5.27 -0.87 30.08
C SER A 171 4.21 -1.06 31.17
N LYS A 172 4.07 -2.31 31.63
CA LYS A 172 3.51 -2.59 32.95
C LYS A 172 4.45 -1.99 33.99
N GLY A 173 4.13 -0.79 34.46
CA GLY A 173 4.77 -0.14 35.59
C GLY A 173 3.83 -0.13 36.79
N VAL A 174 3.81 -1.23 37.54
CA VAL A 174 3.37 -1.21 38.94
C VAL A 174 4.35 -0.31 39.69
N THR A 175 3.87 0.74 40.33
CA THR A 175 4.63 1.44 41.37
C THR A 175 3.70 1.64 42.56
N LYS A 176 3.91 0.76 43.53
CA LYS A 176 3.43 0.86 44.90
C LYS A 176 4.52 1.57 45.69
N VAL A 177 4.23 2.74 46.25
CA VAL A 177 5.01 3.41 47.31
C VAL A 177 3.97 4.21 48.11
N ALA A 178 3.46 3.61 49.19
CA ALA A 178 3.86 3.81 50.60
C ALA A 178 3.07 4.96 51.22
#